data_AF-A0A529NQH3-F1
#
_entry.id   AF-A0A529NQH3-F1
#
_cell.length_a   1.000
_cell.length_b   1.000
_cell.length_c   1.000
_cell.angle_alpha   90.00
_cell.angle_beta   90.00
_cell.angle_gamma   90.00
#
_symmetry.space_group_name_H-M   'P 1'
#
loop_
_entity.id
_entity.type
_entity.pdbx_description
1 polymer ?
#
loop_
_entity_poly.entity_id
_entity_poly.type
_entity_poly.pdbx_seq_one_letter_code
_entity_poly.pdbx_strand_id
1 'polypeptide(L)' 'MKVSIILASYDSGHYHGGCGQGPDALMAGGLAEALKLAGHDIDVHDIGRVSDDEQARE' A
#
# COMPACT_ATOMS: atom_id res chain seq x y z
N MET A 1 -7.11 4.40 -18.87
CA MET A 1 -6.79 5.64 -18.12
C MET A 1 -5.50 5.41 -17.34
N LYS A 2 -4.71 6.45 -17.05
CA LYS A 2 -3.51 6.33 -16.22
C LYS A 2 -3.90 6.38 -14.74
N VAL A 3 -3.50 5.38 -13.96
CA VAL A 3 -3.82 5.23 -12.55
C VAL A 3 -2.52 5.00 -11.79
N SER A 4 -2.28 5.81 -10.77
CA SER A 4 -1.16 5.62 -9.84
C SER A 4 -1.69 5.09 -8.51
N ILE A 5 -1.10 3.99 -8.04
CA ILE A 5 -1.43 3.34 -6.77
C ILE A 5 -0.28 3.62 -5.80
N ILE A 6 -0.59 4.20 -4.65
CA ILE A 6 0.40 4.45 -3.59
C ILE A 6 0.18 3.44 -2.48
N LEU A 7 1.18 2.60 -2.22
CA LEU A 7 1.17 1.64 -1.12
C LEU A 7 1.70 2.34 0.12
N ALA A 8 0.83 2.47 1.11
CA ALA A 8 1.06 3.21 2.34
C ALA A 8 0.77 2.30 3.53
N SER A 9 1.78 1.56 3.96
CA SER A 9 1.64 0.53 4.99
C SER A 9 1.82 1.12 6.38
N TYR A 10 0.77 1.76 6.89
CA TYR A 10 0.70 2.35 8.23
C TYR A 10 0.04 1.39 9.23
N ASP A 11 0.73 1.04 10.31
CA ASP A 11 0.16 0.31 11.46
C ASP A 11 0.16 1.17 12.75
N SER A 12 0.75 2.37 12.69
CA SER A 12 1.03 3.30 13.80
C SER A 12 -0.22 3.99 14.40
N GLY A 13 -1.41 3.41 14.23
CA GLY A 13 -2.69 4.02 14.54
C GLY A 13 -3.70 3.12 15.27
N HIS A 14 -3.24 2.13 16.08
CA HIS A 14 -3.97 1.33 17.11
C HIS A 14 -5.52 1.50 17.15
N TYR A 15 -6.44 0.52 17.02
CA TYR A 15 -6.67 -0.79 17.65
C TYR A 15 -7.37 -1.70 16.61
N HIS A 16 -7.11 -3.02 16.67
CA HIS A 16 -7.15 -3.99 15.55
C HIS A 16 -6.02 -3.80 14.53
N GLY A 17 -4.77 -3.80 15.01
CA GLY A 17 -3.57 -3.76 14.17
C GLY A 17 -3.54 -4.84 13.08
N GLY A 18 -2.67 -4.65 12.08
CA GLY A 18 -2.60 -5.47 10.87
C GLY A 18 -3.06 -4.76 9.60
N CYS A 19 -3.57 -3.53 9.71
CA CYS A 19 -3.88 -2.69 8.54
C CYS A 19 -2.63 -2.38 7.71
N GLY A 20 -1.44 -2.39 8.31
CA GLY A 20 -0.17 -2.32 7.59
C GLY A 20 0.07 -3.47 6.61
N GLN A 21 -0.66 -4.59 6.71
CA GLN A 21 -0.60 -5.70 5.76
C GLN A 21 -1.59 -5.55 4.59
N GLY A 22 -2.53 -4.60 4.69
CA GLY A 22 -3.58 -4.39 3.68
C GLY A 22 -3.04 -4.07 2.28
N PRO A 23 -2.09 -3.14 2.12
CA PRO A 23 -1.49 -2.84 0.82
C PRO A 23 -0.84 -4.07 0.19
N ASP A 24 -0.05 -4.82 0.97
CA ASP A 24 0.60 -6.06 0.53
C ASP A 24 -0.44 -7.11 0.11
N ALA A 25 -1.53 -7.26 0.88
CA ALA A 25 -2.60 -8.20 0.60
C ALA A 25 -3.39 -7.84 -0.68
N LEU A 26 -3.63 -6.55 -0.95
CA LEU A 26 -4.29 -6.09 -2.18
C LEU A 26 -3.43 -6.34 -3.41
N MET A 27 -2.12 -6.13 -3.31
CA MET A 27 -1.17 -6.43 -4.39
C MET A 27 -1.08 -7.94 -4.63
N ALA A 28 -0.95 -8.75 -3.58
CA ALA A 28 -0.96 -10.21 -3.68
C ALA A 28 -2.28 -10.76 -4.23
N GLY A 29 -3.41 -10.07 -3.98
CA GLY A 29 -4.73 -10.38 -4.53
C GLY A 29 -4.89 -10.05 -6.02
N GLY A 30 -3.87 -9.47 -6.66
CA GLY A 30 -3.87 -9.21 -8.11
C GLY A 30 -4.60 -7.94 -8.52
N LEU A 31 -4.72 -6.94 -7.63
CA LEU A 31 -5.39 -5.68 -7.95
C LEU A 31 -4.76 -4.97 -9.17
N ALA A 32 -3.43 -4.90 -9.23
CA ALA A 32 -2.73 -4.22 -10.33
C ALA A 32 -2.92 -4.97 -11.67
N GLU A 33 -2.90 -6.29 -11.62
CA GLU A 33 -3.09 -7.21 -12.74
C GLU A 33 -4.52 -7.12 -13.28
N ALA A 34 -5.51 -7.10 -12.39
CA ALA A 34 -6.91 -6.92 -12.75
C ALA A 34 -7.16 -5.56 -13.42
N LEU A 35 -6.54 -4.49 -12.92
CA LEU A 35 -6.66 -3.16 -13.50
C LEU A 35 -5.94 -3.04 -14.86
N LYS A 36 -4.76 -3.67 -15.01
CA LYS A 36 -4.08 -3.77 -16.32
C LYS A 36 -4.94 -4.54 -17.32
N LEU A 37 -5.55 -5.65 -16.90
CA LEU A 37 -6.45 -6.44 -17.76
C LEU A 37 -7.69 -5.64 -18.20
N ALA A 38 -8.18 -4.75 -17.36
CA ALA A 38 -9.27 -3.83 -17.68
C ALA A 38 -8.85 -2.66 -18.61
N GLY A 39 -7.59 -2.61 -19.06
CA GLY A 39 -7.11 -1.60 -20.01
C GLY A 39 -6.65 -0.29 -19.35
N HIS A 40 -6.33 -0.30 -18.05
CA HIS A 40 -5.72 0.83 -17.37
C HIS A 40 -4.18 0.76 -17.44
N ASP A 41 -3.55 1.93 -17.54
CA ASP A 41 -2.10 2.08 -17.44
C ASP A 41 -1.75 2.33 -15.96
N ILE A 42 -1.12 1.34 -15.32
CA ILE A 42 -0.94 1.29 -13.86
C ILE A 42 0.51 1.56 -13.49
N ASP A 43 0.70 2.53 -12.60
CA ASP A 43 1.96 2.82 -11.93
C ASP A 43 1.81 2.56 -10.43
N VAL A 44 2.73 1.81 -9.83
CA VAL A 44 2.66 1.45 -8.41
C VAL A 44 3.87 2.02 -7.70
N HIS A 45 3.63 2.83 -6.68
CA HIS A 45 4.65 3.44 -5.86
C HIS A 45 4.48 3.02 -4.41
N ASP A 46 5.48 2.32 -3.87
CA ASP A 46 5.54 1.98 -2.46
C ASP A 46 6.34 3.05 -1.72
N ILE A 47 5.70 3.68 -0.71
CA ILE A 47 6.35 4.68 0.15
C ILE A 47 6.99 4.05 1.39
N GLY A 48 6.94 2.71 1.51
CA GLY A 48 7.50 1.96 2.61
C GLY A 48 6.57 1.88 3.82
N ARG A 49 6.96 1.03 4.79
CA ARG A 49 6.32 0.98 6.09
C ARG A 49 6.83 2.12 6.93
N VAL A 50 5.91 2.96 7.39
CA VAL A 50 6.21 3.90 8.47
C VAL A 50 6.07 3.12 9.76
N SER A 51 7.14 2.41 10.14
CA SER A 51 7.27 1.78 11.45
C SER A 51 7.42 2.85 12.52
N ASP A 52 6.85 2.61 13.71
CA ASP A 52 7.02 3.50 14.88
C ASP A 52 8.50 3.72 15.25
N ASP A 53 9.41 2.86 14.79
CA ASP A 53 10.87 3.02 14.96
C ASP A 53 11.44 4.27 14.25
N GLU A 54 10.75 4.85 13.26
CA GLU A 54 11.12 6.12 12.64
C GLU A 54 10.49 7.36 13.32
N GLN A 55 9.65 7.16 14.36
CA GLN A 55 9.07 8.24 15.17
C GLN A 55 9.91 8.62 16.40
N ALA A 56 11.18 8.21 16.47
CA ALA A 56 12.14 8.89 17.33
C ALA A 56 12.59 10.22 16.68
N ARG A 57 11.64 11.15 16.48
CA ARG A 57 11.99 12.57 16.30
C ARG A 57 12.11 13.19 17.69
N GLU A 58 13.29 13.75 17.96
CA GLU A 58 13.69 14.51 19.15
C GLU A 58 12.65 15.55 19.62
#